data_AF-A0A0F9ERB0-F1
#
_entry.id   AF-A0A0F9ERB0-F1
#
_cell.length_a   1.000
_cell.length_b   1.000
_cell.length_c   1.000
_cell.angle_alpha   90.00
_cell.angle_beta   90.00
_cell.angle_gamma   90.00
#
_symmetry.space_group_name_H-M   'P 1'
#
loop_
_entity.id
_entity.type
_entity.pdbx_description
1 polymer ?
#
loop_
_entity_poly.entity_id
_entity_poly.type
_entity_poly.pdbx_seq_one_letter_code
_entity_poly.pdbx_strand_id
1 'polypeptide(L)'
;MHFLVQTKPYPDEAFESYLLRLARDNSYDGYSVLADILWQWLAEQDHELEGALPLELSKVDAYHARQASSFRIRALKLVAQLADVNAGDILALAWRRSNFKFGNLAAVNRNELTIPLELLRTDNIPVCIECLSESSYIPFYWHLKPYKACHKHKTLLTIHCGECHNLIDYRASEAFLECDCGCKLTSSEQLNDADFKIASALASSNSQKIVGLVSWFAKAKQLDVSDADFNCAFVDYFSTWPDGLT
;
A
#
# COMPACT_ATOMS: atom_id res chain seq x y z
N MET A 1 -16.57 21.82 -8.92
CA MET A 1 -16.08 20.55 -9.51
C MET A 1 -16.98 19.43 -9.02
N HIS A 2 -17.26 18.42 -9.84
CA HIS A 2 -17.91 17.17 -9.44
C HIS A 2 -17.34 16.04 -10.31
N PHE A 3 -17.21 14.83 -9.74
CA PHE A 3 -16.87 13.65 -10.53
C PHE A 3 -18.10 13.16 -11.29
N LEU A 4 -17.90 12.76 -12.55
CA LEU A 4 -18.93 12.19 -13.41
C LEU A 4 -19.22 10.73 -13.01
N VAL A 5 -18.20 10.03 -12.55
CA VAL A 5 -18.28 8.63 -12.09
C VAL A 5 -17.93 8.56 -10.61
N GLN A 6 -18.83 7.95 -9.84
CA GLN A 6 -18.67 7.69 -8.42
C GLN A 6 -17.88 6.39 -8.21
N THR A 7 -16.56 6.49 -8.26
CA THR A 7 -15.68 5.34 -8.02
C THR A 7 -15.80 4.88 -6.58
N LYS A 8 -16.25 3.63 -6.38
CA LYS A 8 -16.39 3.04 -5.05
C LYS A 8 -15.06 2.41 -4.59
N PRO A 9 -14.62 2.69 -3.35
CA PRO A 9 -13.43 2.07 -2.77
C PRO A 9 -13.66 0.58 -2.46
N TYR A 10 -12.62 -0.25 -2.61
CA TYR A 10 -12.64 -1.61 -2.05
C TYR A 10 -12.05 -1.63 -0.63
N PRO A 11 -12.53 -2.49 0.29
CA PRO A 11 -12.06 -2.51 1.68
C PRO A 11 -10.55 -2.74 1.84
N ASP A 12 -9.97 -3.60 0.99
CA ASP A 12 -8.56 -3.96 0.99
C ASP A 12 -7.71 -3.11 0.03
N GLU A 13 -8.27 -2.10 -0.61
CA GLU A 13 -7.57 -1.28 -1.62
C GLU A 13 -6.56 -0.31 -1.00
N ALA A 14 -5.38 -0.20 -1.59
CA ALA A 14 -4.40 0.83 -1.28
C ALA A 14 -4.95 2.21 -1.65
N PHE A 15 -4.67 3.24 -0.84
CA PHE A 15 -5.23 4.56 -1.09
C PHE A 15 -4.80 5.15 -2.44
N GLU A 16 -3.56 4.89 -2.85
CA GLU A 16 -3.05 5.27 -4.17
C GLU A 16 -3.81 4.61 -5.32
N SER A 17 -4.21 3.35 -5.17
CA SER A 17 -5.01 2.64 -6.19
C SER A 17 -6.38 3.25 -6.35
N TYR A 18 -7.02 3.61 -5.24
CA TYR A 18 -8.32 4.26 -5.29
C TYR A 18 -8.24 5.58 -6.07
N LEU A 19 -7.22 6.40 -5.82
CA LEU A 19 -7.03 7.68 -6.52
C LEU A 19 -6.74 7.48 -8.01
N LEU A 20 -5.96 6.47 -8.40
CA LEU A 20 -5.73 6.15 -9.81
C LEU A 20 -7.00 5.69 -10.52
N ARG A 21 -7.82 4.86 -9.86
CA ARG A 21 -9.12 4.47 -10.42
C ARG A 21 -10.07 5.64 -10.51
N LEU A 22 -10.11 6.50 -9.49
CA LEU A 22 -10.93 7.71 -9.52
C LEU A 22 -10.54 8.61 -10.69
N ALA A 23 -9.24 8.79 -10.94
CA ALA A 23 -8.72 9.50 -12.10
C ALA A 23 -9.17 8.85 -13.41
N ARG A 24 -8.89 7.55 -13.58
CA ARG A 24 -9.22 6.79 -14.79
C ARG A 24 -10.72 6.76 -15.09
N ASP A 25 -11.54 6.46 -14.09
CA ASP A 25 -13.00 6.35 -14.22
C ASP A 25 -13.63 7.71 -14.59
N ASN A 26 -12.94 8.82 -14.28
CA ASN A 26 -13.33 10.18 -14.66
C ASN A 26 -12.53 10.73 -15.85
N SER A 27 -11.85 9.87 -16.61
CA SER A 27 -11.14 10.21 -17.85
C SER A 27 -10.01 11.23 -17.68
N TYR A 28 -9.34 11.23 -16.53
CA TYR A 28 -8.07 11.91 -16.35
C TYR A 28 -6.93 11.00 -16.81
N ASP A 29 -5.89 11.57 -17.45
CA ASP A 29 -4.74 10.82 -17.97
C ASP A 29 -3.89 10.16 -16.87
N GLY A 30 -4.06 10.58 -15.62
CA GLY A 30 -3.31 10.08 -14.49
C GLY A 30 -3.72 10.75 -13.18
N TYR A 31 -3.13 10.27 -12.08
CA TYR A 31 -3.32 10.88 -10.77
C TYR A 31 -2.75 12.29 -10.73
N SER A 32 -1.55 12.51 -11.29
CA SER A 32 -0.91 13.83 -11.29
C SER A 32 -1.80 14.94 -11.86
N VAL A 33 -2.49 14.68 -12.97
CA VAL A 33 -3.46 15.60 -13.59
C VAL A 33 -4.67 15.83 -12.70
N LEU A 34 -5.23 14.74 -12.14
CA LEU A 34 -6.34 14.84 -11.19
C LEU A 34 -5.94 15.68 -9.95
N ALA A 35 -4.75 15.45 -9.42
CA ALA A 35 -4.23 16.08 -8.22
C ALA A 35 -4.06 17.59 -8.41
N ASP A 36 -3.59 18.05 -9.58
CA ASP A 36 -3.46 19.47 -9.90
C ASP A 36 -4.83 20.19 -9.89
N ILE A 37 -5.84 19.57 -10.52
CA ILE A 37 -7.20 20.12 -10.56
C ILE A 37 -7.84 20.12 -9.17
N LEU A 38 -7.69 19.01 -8.42
CA LEU A 38 -8.17 18.92 -7.05
C LEU A 38 -7.50 19.97 -6.16
N TRP A 39 -6.21 20.22 -6.35
CA TRP A 39 -5.45 21.20 -5.58
C TRP A 39 -6.01 22.61 -5.78
N GLN A 40 -6.24 23.02 -7.03
CA GLN A 40 -6.85 24.32 -7.34
C GLN A 40 -8.23 24.46 -6.69
N TRP A 41 -9.08 23.43 -6.83
CA TRP A 41 -10.41 23.45 -6.24
C TRP A 41 -10.38 23.46 -4.70
N LEU A 42 -9.47 22.70 -4.07
CA LEU A 42 -9.31 22.68 -2.62
C LEU A 42 -8.90 24.05 -2.08
N ALA A 43 -7.96 24.74 -2.74
CA ALA A 43 -7.52 26.07 -2.37
C ALA A 43 -8.66 27.12 -2.51
N GLU A 44 -9.53 26.98 -3.51
CA GLU A 44 -10.74 27.81 -3.65
C GLU A 44 -11.77 27.58 -2.53
N GLN A 45 -11.90 26.34 -2.03
CA GLN A 45 -12.81 26.04 -0.91
C GLN A 45 -12.24 26.48 0.43
N ASP A 46 -10.93 26.31 0.61
CA ASP A 46 -10.21 26.65 1.82
C ASP A 46 -8.72 26.87 1.50
N HIS A 47 -8.28 28.13 1.56
CA HIS A 47 -6.90 28.50 1.30
C HIS A 47 -5.91 27.76 2.22
N GLU A 48 -6.29 27.36 3.43
CA GLU A 48 -5.41 26.60 4.32
C GLU A 48 -5.09 25.19 3.80
N LEU A 49 -5.83 24.69 2.80
CA LEU A 49 -5.60 23.40 2.16
C LEU A 49 -4.62 23.47 0.99
N GLU A 50 -4.05 24.64 0.72
CA GLU A 50 -2.99 24.76 -0.28
C GLU A 50 -1.83 23.81 0.06
N GLY A 51 -1.57 22.87 -0.84
CA GLY A 51 -0.52 21.85 -0.67
C GLY A 51 -0.90 20.69 0.24
N ALA A 52 -2.15 20.61 0.70
CA ALA A 52 -2.63 19.51 1.54
C ALA A 52 -2.61 18.17 0.78
N LEU A 53 -2.98 18.16 -0.51
CA LEU A 53 -2.90 16.99 -1.39
C LEU A 53 -1.62 17.07 -2.24
N PRO A 54 -0.73 16.06 -2.19
CA PRO A 54 0.51 16.07 -2.98
C PRO A 54 0.27 15.66 -4.43
N LEU A 55 1.06 16.19 -5.37
CA LEU A 55 1.02 15.80 -6.78
C LEU A 55 1.63 14.41 -7.03
N GLU A 56 2.57 13.99 -6.19
CA GLU A 56 3.18 12.66 -6.27
C GLU A 56 2.29 11.60 -5.61
N LEU A 57 1.88 10.58 -6.38
CA LEU A 57 1.02 9.51 -5.87
C LEU A 57 1.66 8.77 -4.68
N SER A 58 2.97 8.57 -4.68
CA SER A 58 3.69 7.91 -3.59
C SER A 58 3.68 8.66 -2.24
N LYS A 59 3.14 9.89 -2.19
CA LYS A 59 3.11 10.75 -0.99
C LYS A 59 1.71 11.01 -0.45
N VAL A 60 0.67 10.47 -1.10
CA VAL A 60 -0.74 10.79 -0.79
C VAL A 60 -1.19 10.32 0.57
N ASP A 61 -0.57 9.26 1.10
CA ASP A 61 -0.90 8.78 2.42
C ASP A 61 -0.66 9.81 3.52
N ALA A 62 -1.55 9.80 4.51
CA ALA A 62 -1.57 10.81 5.56
C ALA A 62 -0.30 10.81 6.43
N TYR A 63 0.38 9.66 6.57
CA TYR A 63 1.58 9.57 7.39
C TYR A 63 2.79 10.33 6.83
N HIS A 64 2.80 10.61 5.52
CA HIS A 64 3.84 11.42 4.88
C HIS A 64 3.74 12.90 5.27
N ALA A 65 2.56 13.39 5.67
CA ALA A 65 2.39 14.76 6.13
C ALA A 65 3.12 14.97 7.46
N ARG A 66 4.15 15.82 7.49
CA ARG A 66 4.92 16.11 8.71
C ARG A 66 4.20 17.06 9.67
N GLN A 67 3.57 18.11 9.14
CA GLN A 67 2.89 19.16 9.92
C GLN A 67 1.44 19.40 9.47
N ALA A 68 1.04 18.83 8.33
CA ALA A 68 -0.24 19.08 7.66
C ALA A 68 -1.16 17.84 7.63
N SER A 69 -1.02 16.90 8.57
CA SER A 69 -1.84 15.69 8.57
C SER A 69 -3.32 16.00 8.77
N SER A 70 -3.66 16.97 9.62
CA SER A 70 -5.04 17.47 9.80
C SER A 70 -5.60 18.08 8.52
N PHE A 71 -4.81 18.90 7.81
CA PHE A 71 -5.19 19.49 6.53
C PHE A 71 -5.39 18.42 5.46
N ARG A 72 -4.51 17.41 5.40
CA ARG A 72 -4.68 16.27 4.50
C ARG A 72 -5.98 15.53 4.78
N ILE A 73 -6.29 15.22 6.04
CA ILE A 73 -7.55 14.58 6.41
C ILE A 73 -8.76 15.44 6.00
N ARG A 74 -8.69 16.77 6.15
CA ARG A 74 -9.74 17.69 5.69
C ARG A 74 -9.88 17.68 4.17
N ALA A 75 -8.77 17.73 3.43
CA ALA A 75 -8.77 17.60 1.97
C ALA A 75 -9.40 16.27 1.51
N LEU A 76 -9.05 15.15 2.15
CA LEU A 76 -9.63 13.84 1.83
C LEU A 76 -11.14 13.78 2.07
N LYS A 77 -11.65 14.47 3.10
CA LYS A 77 -13.10 14.58 3.32
C LYS A 77 -13.79 15.34 2.18
N LEU A 78 -13.16 16.39 1.65
CA LEU A 78 -13.69 17.14 0.51
C LEU A 78 -13.61 16.33 -0.79
N VAL A 79 -12.53 15.57 -1.01
CA VAL A 79 -12.43 14.63 -2.14
C VAL A 79 -13.53 13.56 -2.07
N ALA A 80 -13.80 13.02 -0.88
CA ALA A 80 -14.89 12.07 -0.68
C ALA A 80 -16.27 12.68 -1.01
N GLN A 81 -16.49 13.95 -0.66
CA GLN A 81 -17.71 14.68 -1.04
C GLN A 81 -17.82 14.85 -2.56
N LEU A 82 -16.72 15.19 -3.25
CA LEU A 82 -16.72 15.29 -4.71
C LEU A 82 -17.04 13.96 -5.39
N ALA A 83 -16.57 12.85 -4.81
CA ALA A 83 -16.78 11.49 -5.31
C ALA A 83 -18.11 10.87 -4.86
N ASP A 84 -18.90 11.60 -4.07
CA ASP A 84 -20.16 11.13 -3.47
C ASP A 84 -20.02 9.79 -2.73
N VAL A 85 -18.96 9.68 -1.93
CA VAL A 85 -18.64 8.51 -1.10
C VAL A 85 -18.51 8.91 0.37
N ASN A 86 -18.66 7.93 1.26
CA ASN A 86 -18.48 8.19 2.68
C ASN A 86 -17.00 8.54 2.95
N ALA A 87 -16.77 9.68 3.61
CA ALA A 87 -15.41 10.09 3.96
C ALA A 87 -14.68 9.07 4.85
N GLY A 88 -15.42 8.33 5.69
CA GLY A 88 -14.89 7.23 6.49
C GLY A 88 -14.27 6.12 5.64
N ASP A 89 -14.87 5.80 4.50
CA ASP A 89 -14.36 4.74 3.59
C ASP A 89 -13.03 5.17 2.98
N ILE A 90 -12.92 6.43 2.54
CA ILE A 90 -11.66 6.99 1.99
C ILE A 90 -10.58 7.08 3.07
N LEU A 91 -10.95 7.57 4.25
CA LEU A 91 -10.02 7.69 5.38
C LEU A 91 -9.56 6.31 5.91
N ALA A 92 -10.37 5.27 5.73
CA ALA A 92 -10.00 3.89 6.07
C ALA A 92 -8.95 3.31 5.11
N LEU A 93 -8.83 3.85 3.88
CA LEU A 93 -7.78 3.45 2.96
C LEU A 93 -6.41 4.06 3.33
N ALA A 94 -6.38 5.27 3.89
CA ALA A 94 -5.12 5.96 4.13
C ALA A 94 -4.35 5.41 5.33
N TRP A 95 -3.04 5.20 5.18
CA TRP A 95 -2.10 5.00 6.28
C TRP A 95 -1.89 6.32 7.04
N ARG A 96 -2.08 6.26 8.36
CA ARG A 96 -1.94 7.41 9.27
C ARG A 96 -0.85 7.13 10.29
N ARG A 97 -0.20 8.19 10.81
CA ARG A 97 0.71 8.03 11.95
C ARG A 97 -0.10 7.61 13.18
N SER A 98 0.45 6.67 13.93
CA SER A 98 -0.10 6.25 15.21
C SER A 98 0.81 6.71 16.35
N ASN A 99 0.19 7.01 17.49
CA ASN A 99 0.92 7.24 18.74
C ASN A 99 1.40 5.92 19.38
N PHE A 100 0.94 4.78 18.88
CA PHE A 100 1.43 3.46 19.28
C PHE A 100 2.92 3.29 18.94
N LYS A 101 3.62 2.44 19.69
CA LYS A 101 5.03 2.14 19.49
C LYS A 101 5.26 0.63 19.57
N PHE A 102 6.10 0.12 18.67
CA PHE A 102 6.60 -1.26 18.74
C PHE A 102 8.03 -1.21 19.28
N GLY A 103 8.16 -1.23 20.62
CA GLY A 103 9.41 -0.84 21.28
C GLY A 103 9.77 0.61 20.94
N ASN A 104 10.87 0.82 20.24
CA ASN A 104 11.32 2.17 19.82
C ASN A 104 10.86 2.54 18.39
N LEU A 105 10.14 1.66 17.70
CA LEU A 105 9.74 1.85 16.32
C LEU A 105 8.48 2.72 16.24
N ALA A 106 8.48 3.66 15.30
CA ALA A 106 7.28 4.40 14.94
C ALA A 106 6.23 3.47 14.35
N ALA A 107 4.96 3.76 14.59
CA ALA A 107 3.84 2.98 14.07
C ALA A 107 2.97 3.82 13.14
N VAL A 108 2.33 3.11 12.22
CA VAL A 108 1.25 3.63 11.39
C VAL A 108 0.02 2.73 11.55
N ASN A 109 -1.15 3.30 11.30
CA ASN A 109 -2.39 2.55 11.33
C ASN A 109 -3.24 2.81 10.09
N ARG A 110 -3.89 1.75 9.64
CA ARG A 110 -4.91 1.74 8.59
C ARG A 110 -6.09 0.94 9.13
N ASN A 111 -7.26 1.56 9.18
CA ASN A 111 -8.42 0.97 9.87
C ASN A 111 -8.00 0.43 11.27
N GLU A 112 -8.31 -0.84 11.55
CA GLU A 112 -7.91 -1.54 12.79
C GLU A 112 -6.47 -2.10 12.76
N LEU A 113 -5.79 -2.10 11.62
CA LEU A 113 -4.44 -2.65 11.50
C LEU A 113 -3.40 -1.59 11.90
N THR A 114 -2.64 -1.85 12.96
CA THR A 114 -1.49 -1.04 13.39
C THR A 114 -0.21 -1.83 13.16
N ILE A 115 0.77 -1.23 12.49
CA ILE A 115 2.05 -1.86 12.12
C ILE A 115 3.23 -0.93 12.43
N PRO A 116 4.45 -1.46 12.59
CA PRO A 116 5.66 -0.65 12.52
C PRO A 116 5.81 -0.01 11.15
N LEU A 117 6.17 1.28 11.13
CA LEU A 117 6.39 2.04 9.90
C LEU A 117 7.44 1.37 9.00
N GLU A 118 8.46 0.73 9.59
CA GLU A 118 9.52 0.04 8.85
C GLU A 118 9.05 -1.15 8.00
N LEU A 119 7.85 -1.70 8.30
CA LEU A 119 7.25 -2.78 7.51
C LEU A 119 6.59 -2.28 6.23
N LEU A 120 6.33 -0.97 6.09
CA LEU A 120 5.88 -0.40 4.83
C LEU A 120 7.04 -0.32 3.83
N ARG A 121 6.75 -0.71 2.59
CA ARG A 121 7.59 -0.41 1.44
C ARG A 121 7.51 1.09 1.15
N THR A 122 8.66 1.70 0.92
CA THR A 122 8.75 3.11 0.49
C THR A 122 8.71 3.26 -1.02
N ASP A 123 9.11 2.21 -1.73
CA ASP A 123 9.29 2.11 -3.16
C ASP A 123 9.01 0.66 -3.60
N ASN A 124 8.99 0.45 -4.91
CA ASN A 124 9.03 -0.87 -5.53
C ASN A 124 7.85 -1.76 -5.10
N ILE A 125 6.62 -1.23 -5.17
CA ILE A 125 5.43 -1.98 -4.76
C ILE A 125 5.17 -3.11 -5.75
N PRO A 126 5.36 -4.39 -5.33
CA PRO A 126 5.23 -5.50 -6.23
C PRO A 126 3.76 -5.81 -6.52
N VAL A 127 3.50 -6.53 -7.62
CA VAL A 127 2.13 -6.80 -8.08
C VAL A 127 1.89 -8.26 -8.37
N CYS A 128 0.64 -8.70 -8.24
CA CYS A 128 0.18 -9.97 -8.79
C CYS A 128 -0.60 -9.70 -10.08
N ILE A 129 -0.11 -10.25 -11.18
CA ILE A 129 -0.68 -10.04 -12.52
C ILE A 129 -2.07 -10.66 -12.62
N GLU A 130 -2.29 -11.81 -11.98
CA GLU A 130 -3.59 -12.46 -11.96
C GLU A 130 -4.62 -11.62 -11.19
N CYS A 131 -4.26 -11.09 -10.01
CA CYS A 131 -5.13 -10.16 -9.25
C CYS A 131 -5.54 -8.95 -10.10
N LEU A 132 -4.58 -8.34 -10.80
CA LEU A 132 -4.84 -7.15 -11.62
C LEU A 132 -5.68 -7.45 -12.86
N SER A 133 -5.55 -8.66 -13.40
CA SER A 133 -6.35 -9.14 -14.53
C SER A 133 -7.80 -9.43 -14.11
N GLU A 134 -8.02 -9.91 -12.88
CA GLU A 134 -9.36 -10.15 -12.31
C GLU A 134 -10.03 -8.89 -11.81
N SER A 135 -9.27 -8.02 -11.16
CA SER A 135 -9.76 -6.82 -10.49
C SER A 135 -8.71 -5.73 -10.61
N SER A 136 -9.04 -4.65 -11.32
CA SER A 136 -8.11 -3.55 -11.57
C SER A 136 -7.99 -2.62 -10.37
N TYR A 137 -7.48 -3.11 -9.24
CA TYR A 137 -7.06 -2.32 -8.07
C TYR A 137 -5.86 -2.97 -7.37
N ILE A 138 -5.08 -2.17 -6.65
CA ILE A 138 -3.94 -2.62 -5.84
C ILE A 138 -4.40 -2.80 -4.39
N PRO A 139 -4.24 -3.98 -3.78
CA PRO A 139 -4.51 -4.15 -2.36
C PRO A 139 -3.39 -3.62 -1.47
N PHE A 140 -3.74 -3.12 -0.28
CA PHE A 140 -2.79 -2.48 0.65
C PHE A 140 -1.71 -3.43 1.15
N TYR A 141 -1.98 -4.74 1.24
CA TYR A 141 -1.01 -5.68 1.77
C TYR A 141 0.21 -5.84 0.84
N TRP A 142 0.12 -5.47 -0.44
CA TRP A 142 1.30 -5.36 -1.32
C TRP A 142 2.28 -4.28 -0.89
N HIS A 143 1.87 -3.35 -0.03
CA HIS A 143 2.77 -2.35 0.59
C HIS A 143 3.53 -2.89 1.80
N LEU A 144 3.22 -4.10 2.29
CA LEU A 144 3.88 -4.68 3.46
C LEU A 144 5.08 -5.53 3.07
N LYS A 145 6.31 -5.14 3.42
CA LYS A 145 7.56 -5.88 3.13
C LYS A 145 7.50 -7.41 3.29
N PRO A 146 6.89 -7.98 4.35
CA PRO A 146 6.83 -9.44 4.51
C PRO A 146 5.84 -10.13 3.54
N TYR A 147 4.92 -9.38 2.92
CA TYR A 147 4.00 -9.92 1.91
C TYR A 147 4.73 -10.00 0.56
N LYS A 148 5.24 -11.20 0.23
CA LYS A 148 6.03 -11.45 -1.00
C LYS A 148 5.32 -12.33 -2.03
N ALA A 149 4.26 -13.03 -1.61
CA ALA A 149 3.45 -13.88 -2.47
C ALA A 149 1.98 -13.46 -2.44
N CYS A 150 1.25 -13.73 -3.51
CA CYS A 150 -0.20 -13.57 -3.53
C CYS A 150 -0.89 -14.72 -2.79
N HIS A 151 -1.63 -14.41 -1.73
CA HIS A 151 -2.42 -15.42 -1.00
C HIS A 151 -3.61 -15.95 -1.82
N LYS A 152 -4.11 -15.21 -2.81
CA LYS A 152 -5.22 -15.62 -3.68
C LYS A 152 -4.75 -16.58 -4.78
N HIS A 153 -3.67 -16.21 -5.47
CA HIS A 153 -3.17 -16.90 -6.67
C HIS A 153 -1.99 -17.84 -6.43
N LYS A 154 -1.42 -17.85 -5.22
CA LYS A 154 -0.29 -18.72 -4.84
C LYS A 154 0.90 -18.56 -5.79
N THR A 155 1.21 -17.32 -6.13
CA THR A 155 2.38 -16.96 -6.94
C THR A 155 3.23 -15.92 -6.22
N LEU A 156 4.50 -15.81 -6.57
CA LEU A 156 5.33 -14.71 -6.10
C LEU A 156 4.85 -13.40 -6.73
N LEU A 157 4.89 -12.31 -5.98
CA LEU A 157 4.60 -11.01 -6.57
C LEU A 157 5.73 -10.62 -7.53
N THR A 158 5.35 -10.11 -8.71
CA THR A 158 6.29 -9.56 -9.67
C THR A 158 6.93 -8.30 -9.07
N ILE A 159 8.26 -8.27 -9.02
CA ILE A 159 9.06 -7.16 -8.47
C ILE A 159 9.86 -6.41 -9.55
N HIS A 160 10.16 -7.06 -10.68
CA HIS A 160 10.94 -6.50 -11.78
C HIS A 160 10.18 -6.64 -13.11
N CYS A 161 10.29 -5.66 -14.03
CA CYS A 161 9.80 -5.86 -15.42
C CYS A 161 10.70 -6.91 -16.12
N GLY A 162 10.08 -7.79 -16.90
CA GLY A 162 10.79 -8.82 -17.66
C GLY A 162 11.68 -8.28 -18.79
N GLU A 163 11.40 -7.06 -19.28
CA GLU A 163 12.11 -6.45 -20.41
C GLU A 163 13.25 -5.52 -19.97
N CYS A 164 12.97 -4.55 -19.11
CA CYS A 164 13.97 -3.56 -18.68
C CYS A 164 14.69 -3.94 -17.38
N HIS A 165 14.20 -4.96 -16.66
CA HIS A 165 14.71 -5.41 -15.36
C HIS A 165 14.71 -4.36 -14.25
N ASN A 166 14.09 -3.20 -14.45
CA ASN A 166 13.87 -2.22 -13.40
C ASN A 166 12.82 -2.74 -12.41
N LEU A 167 12.93 -2.29 -11.17
CA LEU A 167 11.93 -2.54 -10.15
C LEU A 167 10.61 -1.86 -10.54
N ILE A 168 9.51 -2.56 -10.31
CA ILE A 168 8.18 -2.04 -10.64
C ILE A 168 7.63 -1.21 -9.48
N ASP A 169 6.98 -0.09 -9.79
CA ASP A 169 6.17 0.64 -8.84
C ASP A 169 5.02 1.30 -9.59
N TYR A 170 3.80 0.80 -9.40
CA TYR A 170 2.60 1.33 -10.06
C TYR A 170 2.35 2.81 -9.72
N ARG A 171 2.96 3.32 -8.64
CA ARG A 171 2.83 4.72 -8.23
C ARG A 171 3.74 5.65 -9.01
N ALA A 172 4.80 5.11 -9.62
CA ALA A 172 5.66 5.84 -10.53
C ALA A 172 5.08 5.81 -11.96
N SER A 173 4.61 4.65 -12.42
CA SER A 173 4.03 4.50 -13.75
C SER A 173 2.61 5.06 -13.87
N GLU A 174 1.92 5.26 -12.74
CA GLU A 174 0.48 5.51 -12.66
C GLU A 174 -0.36 4.45 -13.42
N ALA A 175 0.21 3.26 -13.66
CA ALA A 175 -0.37 2.17 -14.43
C ALA A 175 -0.22 0.83 -13.68
N PHE A 176 -1.28 0.01 -13.69
CA PHE A 176 -1.28 -1.25 -12.93
C PHE A 176 -0.54 -2.39 -13.62
N LEU A 177 -0.69 -2.53 -14.94
CA LEU A 177 -0.16 -3.67 -15.72
C LEU A 177 0.98 -3.29 -16.67
N GLU A 178 1.50 -2.07 -16.53
CA GLU A 178 2.54 -1.52 -17.39
C GLU A 178 3.69 -0.95 -16.55
N CYS A 179 4.91 -1.20 -17.01
CA CYS A 179 6.12 -0.60 -16.45
C CYS A 179 6.35 0.79 -17.06
N ASP A 180 7.18 1.62 -16.42
CA ASP A 180 7.66 2.90 -16.94
C ASP A 180 8.34 2.80 -18.33
N CYS A 181 8.84 1.62 -18.72
CA CYS A 181 9.41 1.41 -20.05
C CYS A 181 8.35 1.10 -21.14
N GLY A 182 7.06 1.03 -20.77
CA GLY A 182 5.96 0.65 -21.65
C GLY A 182 5.76 -0.86 -21.84
N CYS A 183 6.57 -1.71 -21.19
CA CYS A 183 6.38 -3.16 -21.21
C CYS A 183 5.09 -3.55 -20.45
N LYS A 184 4.34 -4.54 -20.96
CA LYS A 184 3.34 -5.21 -20.14
C LYS A 184 4.04 -6.09 -19.12
N LEU A 185 3.57 -6.04 -17.89
CA LEU A 185 4.12 -6.86 -16.82
C LEU A 185 3.72 -8.33 -16.97
N THR A 186 4.66 -9.23 -16.67
CA THR A 186 4.47 -10.68 -16.71
C THR A 186 4.66 -11.29 -15.32
N SER A 187 4.13 -12.50 -15.13
CA SER A 187 4.17 -13.21 -13.85
C SER A 187 5.55 -13.81 -13.56
N SER A 188 5.84 -14.03 -12.27
CA SER A 188 7.01 -14.75 -11.77
C SER A 188 6.64 -16.20 -11.41
N GLU A 189 7.56 -17.15 -11.59
CA GLU A 189 7.26 -18.59 -11.53
C GLU A 189 7.85 -19.37 -10.33
N GLN A 190 8.33 -18.71 -9.26
CA GLN A 190 8.87 -19.43 -8.10
C GLN A 190 8.29 -18.95 -6.76
N LEU A 191 7.37 -19.76 -6.22
CA LEU A 191 6.82 -19.60 -4.88
C LEU A 191 7.57 -20.51 -3.89
N ASN A 192 7.96 -19.97 -2.74
CA ASN A 192 8.27 -20.80 -1.58
C ASN A 192 7.07 -20.84 -0.60
N ASP A 193 6.95 -21.95 0.14
CA ASP A 193 5.84 -22.19 1.06
C ASP A 193 5.78 -21.17 2.21
N ALA A 194 6.94 -20.64 2.64
CA ALA A 194 7.01 -19.67 3.71
C ALA A 194 6.36 -18.32 3.31
N ASP A 195 6.64 -17.82 2.12
CA ASP A 195 6.04 -16.61 1.57
C ASP A 195 4.52 -16.73 1.48
N PHE A 196 4.02 -17.90 1.03
CA PHE A 196 2.59 -18.15 0.98
C PHE A 196 1.94 -18.18 2.38
N LYS A 197 2.58 -18.82 3.36
CA LYS A 197 2.12 -18.85 4.76
C LYS A 197 2.04 -17.44 5.34
N ILE A 198 3.09 -16.63 5.18
CA ILE A 198 3.12 -15.25 5.66
C ILE A 198 2.04 -14.41 4.98
N ALA A 199 1.94 -14.47 3.64
CA ALA A 199 0.95 -13.73 2.87
C ALA A 199 -0.49 -14.06 3.30
N SER A 200 -0.79 -15.35 3.47
CA SER A 200 -2.10 -15.81 3.92
C SER A 200 -2.42 -15.33 5.34
N ALA A 201 -1.43 -15.33 6.23
CA ALA A 201 -1.61 -14.88 7.60
C ALA A 201 -1.83 -13.36 7.69
N LEU A 202 -1.11 -12.58 6.88
CA LEU A 202 -1.28 -11.12 6.77
C LEU A 202 -2.62 -10.70 6.16
N ALA A 203 -3.18 -11.50 5.26
CA ALA A 203 -4.50 -11.24 4.66
C ALA A 203 -5.68 -11.73 5.53
N SER A 204 -5.40 -12.45 6.62
CA SER A 204 -6.42 -13.00 7.52
C SER A 204 -6.68 -12.10 8.74
N SER A 205 -7.60 -12.52 9.60
CA SER A 205 -7.84 -11.90 10.91
C SER A 205 -6.62 -11.95 11.86
N ASN A 206 -5.57 -12.72 11.53
CA ASN A 206 -4.34 -12.80 12.30
C ASN A 206 -3.32 -11.70 11.98
N SER A 207 -3.64 -10.76 11.07
CA SER A 207 -2.72 -9.74 10.57
C SER A 207 -1.99 -8.98 11.68
N GLN A 208 -2.70 -8.48 12.70
CA GLN A 208 -2.10 -7.76 13.84
C GLN A 208 -1.08 -8.59 14.63
N LYS A 209 -1.34 -9.90 14.82
CA LYS A 209 -0.42 -10.79 15.53
C LYS A 209 0.85 -11.01 14.71
N ILE A 210 0.68 -11.26 13.42
CA ILE A 210 1.79 -11.55 12.51
C ILE A 210 2.72 -10.36 12.35
N VAL A 211 2.20 -9.14 12.18
CA VAL A 211 3.05 -7.94 12.06
C VAL A 211 3.88 -7.69 13.32
N GLY A 212 3.31 -7.95 14.51
CA GLY A 212 4.04 -7.88 15.77
C GLY A 212 5.17 -8.92 15.86
N LEU A 213 4.89 -10.17 15.47
CA LEU A 213 5.88 -11.25 15.47
C LEU A 213 6.99 -11.00 14.44
N VAL A 214 6.64 -10.57 13.23
CA VAL A 214 7.60 -10.25 12.15
C VAL A 214 8.57 -9.17 12.62
N SER A 215 8.06 -8.07 13.16
CA SER A 215 8.92 -6.99 13.63
C SER A 215 9.75 -7.36 14.86
N TRP A 216 9.17 -8.14 15.78
CA TRP A 216 9.95 -8.66 16.89
C TRP A 216 11.09 -9.56 16.41
N PHE A 217 10.81 -10.49 15.49
CA PHE A 217 11.79 -11.43 14.96
C PHE A 217 12.91 -10.72 14.20
N ALA A 218 12.55 -9.80 13.30
CA ALA A 218 13.51 -8.97 12.56
C ALA A 218 14.47 -8.25 13.51
N LYS A 219 13.93 -7.64 14.58
CA LYS A 219 14.75 -6.94 15.58
C LYS A 219 15.58 -7.88 16.44
N ALA A 220 14.99 -8.99 16.91
CA ALA A 220 15.66 -9.95 17.79
C ALA A 220 16.81 -10.69 17.10
N LYS A 221 16.66 -10.95 15.79
CA LYS A 221 17.65 -11.65 14.97
C LYS A 221 18.51 -10.72 14.10
N GLN A 222 18.26 -9.41 14.15
CA GLN A 222 18.97 -8.38 13.36
C GLN A 222 18.90 -8.65 11.84
N LEU A 223 17.72 -9.02 11.35
CA LEU A 223 17.46 -9.32 9.94
C LEU A 223 16.66 -8.19 9.28
N ASP A 224 16.86 -7.96 7.98
CA ASP A 224 16.00 -7.09 7.20
C ASP A 224 14.79 -7.88 6.69
N VAL A 225 13.58 -7.38 6.93
CA VAL A 225 12.33 -8.00 6.46
C VAL A 225 12.26 -8.06 4.93
N SER A 226 13.04 -7.21 4.27
CA SER A 226 13.14 -7.13 2.81
C SER A 226 13.99 -8.25 2.21
N ASP A 227 14.85 -8.90 3.01
CA ASP A 227 15.75 -9.97 2.54
C ASP A 227 14.95 -11.16 2.00
N ALA A 228 15.37 -11.71 0.85
CA ALA A 228 14.66 -12.80 0.15
C ALA A 228 14.29 -13.96 1.09
N ASP A 229 15.24 -14.41 1.93
CA ASP A 229 15.09 -15.57 2.81
C ASP A 229 14.45 -15.26 4.17
N PHE A 230 14.07 -14.00 4.45
CA PHE A 230 13.51 -13.60 5.74
C PHE A 230 12.29 -14.44 6.15
N ASN A 231 11.35 -14.66 5.22
CA ASN A 231 10.12 -15.38 5.50
C ASN A 231 10.40 -16.86 5.81
N CYS A 232 11.36 -17.48 5.12
CA CYS A 232 11.82 -18.84 5.42
C CYS A 232 12.39 -18.92 6.84
N ALA A 233 13.34 -18.04 7.19
CA ALA A 233 13.93 -17.99 8.52
C ALA A 233 12.88 -17.74 9.61
N PHE A 234 11.90 -16.87 9.35
CA PHE A 234 10.79 -16.60 10.26
C PHE A 234 9.93 -17.85 10.48
N VAL A 235 9.49 -18.51 9.40
CA VAL A 235 8.63 -19.69 9.49
C VAL A 235 9.35 -20.84 10.19
N ASP A 236 10.63 -21.07 9.85
CA ASP A 236 11.45 -22.11 10.47
C ASP A 236 11.61 -21.86 11.97
N TYR A 237 11.89 -20.61 12.37
CA TYR A 237 12.00 -20.24 13.78
C TYR A 237 10.71 -20.50 14.56
N PHE A 238 9.55 -20.07 14.04
CA PHE A 238 8.27 -20.24 14.73
C PHE A 238 7.69 -21.65 14.61
N SER A 239 8.18 -22.47 13.69
CA SER A 239 7.80 -23.89 13.59
C SER A 239 8.36 -24.75 14.73
N THR A 240 9.46 -24.30 15.34
CA THR A 240 10.15 -24.97 16.46
C THR A 240 10.02 -24.22 17.77
N TRP A 241 9.19 -23.16 17.82
CA TRP A 241 8.96 -22.38 19.04
C TRP A 241 8.20 -23.21 20.11
N PRO A 242 8.56 -23.10 21.41
CA PRO A 242 9.54 -22.18 22.01
C PRO A 242 10.97 -22.75 22.11
N ASP A 243 11.26 -23.91 21.54
CA ASP A 243 12.54 -24.61 21.77
C ASP A 243 13.76 -23.83 21.25
N GLY A 244 13.56 -22.92 20.27
CA GLY A 244 14.58 -21.99 19.76
C GLY A 244 14.76 -20.67 20.53
N LEU A 245 14.20 -20.54 21.75
CA LEU A 245 14.34 -19.33 22.58
C LEU A 245 15.67 -19.25 23.35
N THR A 246 16.33 -20.40 23.56
CA THR A 246 17.65 -20.51 24.23
C THR A 246 18.79 -20.18 23.29
#